data_AF-A0A6I9NNJ7-F1
#
_entry.id   AF-A0A6I9NNJ7-F1
#
_cell.length_a   1.000
_cell.length_b   1.000
_cell.length_c   1.000
_cell.angle_alpha   90.00
_cell.angle_beta   90.00
_cell.angle_gamma   90.00
#
_symmetry.space_group_name_H-M   'P 1'
#
loop_
_entity.id
_entity.type
_entity.pdbx_description
1 polymer ?
#
loop_
_entity_poly.entity_id
_entity_poly.type
_entity_poly.pdbx_seq_one_letter_code
_entity_poly.pdbx_strand_id
1 'polypeptide(L)'
;MTSCRPEGLLVKDPKIVIIDPTNKGVDGEQVVIINSGIVKKDWVPNTPTSTQISVTGREQVSALVENAVSGNSMGTLIKQPYGCGEQNIYHMTLPLIAATYFDKTNQWETVGFEKRAEALQHIKTEEV
;
A
#
# COMPACT_ATOMS: atom_id res chain seq x y z
N MET A 1 27.60 15.23 8.58
CA MET A 1 27.93 13.92 7.96
C MET A 1 27.38 13.93 6.55
N THR A 2 28.25 13.72 5.55
CA THR A 2 27.84 13.71 4.14
C THR A 2 27.45 12.28 3.77
N SER A 3 26.22 12.09 3.29
CA SER A 3 25.74 10.78 2.83
C SER A 3 26.42 10.43 1.50
N CYS A 4 27.39 9.52 1.50
CA CYS A 4 27.96 8.97 0.27
C CYS A 4 27.02 7.92 -0.31
N ARG A 5 26.65 8.06 -1.61
CA ARG A 5 25.80 7.11 -2.33
C ARG A 5 26.62 6.42 -3.42
N PRO A 6 26.47 5.10 -3.62
CA PRO A 6 27.08 4.41 -4.76
C PRO A 6 26.58 4.95 -6.09
N GLU A 7 27.42 4.87 -7.11
CA GLU A 7 27.05 5.17 -8.49
C GLU A 7 26.05 4.13 -9.05
N GLY A 8 25.36 4.49 -10.13
CA GLY A 8 24.38 3.64 -10.78
C GLY A 8 22.94 3.76 -10.24
N LEU A 9 22.07 2.85 -10.68
CA LEU A 9 20.66 2.81 -10.32
C LEU A 9 20.41 1.70 -9.28
N LEU A 10 19.67 2.02 -8.22
CA LEU A 10 19.23 1.03 -7.26
C LEU A 10 18.15 0.16 -7.89
N VAL A 11 18.49 -1.09 -8.21
CA VAL A 11 17.55 -2.10 -8.71
C VAL A 11 17.05 -2.96 -7.55
N LYS A 12 15.74 -3.22 -7.52
CA LYS A 12 15.08 -4.10 -6.54
C LYS A 12 14.31 -5.19 -7.29
N ASP A 13 14.35 -6.41 -6.78
CA ASP A 13 13.62 -7.57 -7.31
C ASP A 13 12.71 -8.16 -6.22
N PRO A 14 11.52 -7.58 -6.00
CA PRO A 14 10.61 -8.05 -4.96
C PRO A 14 9.93 -9.36 -5.37
N LYS A 15 9.88 -10.33 -4.45
CA LYS A 15 9.18 -11.61 -4.64
C LYS A 15 8.20 -11.87 -3.50
N ILE A 16 6.97 -12.19 -3.87
CA ILE A 16 5.90 -12.53 -2.93
C ILE A 16 5.52 -13.99 -3.16
N VAL A 17 5.54 -14.77 -2.09
CA VAL A 17 5.21 -16.19 -2.10
C VAL A 17 4.10 -16.44 -1.09
N ILE A 18 3.04 -17.10 -1.53
CA ILE A 18 1.96 -17.55 -0.64
C ILE A 18 2.34 -18.90 -0.06
N ILE A 19 2.43 -18.97 1.27
CA ILE A 19 2.65 -20.21 2.03
C ILE A 19 1.30 -20.77 2.46
N ASP A 20 0.94 -21.92 1.90
CA ASP A 20 -0.28 -22.68 2.15
C ASP A 20 0.06 -24.18 2.09
N PRO A 21 0.68 -24.74 3.15
CA PRO A 21 1.17 -26.12 3.15
C PRO A 21 0.07 -27.16 2.96
N THR A 22 -1.18 -26.83 3.32
CA THR A 22 -2.34 -27.71 3.17
C THR A 22 -2.69 -27.94 1.71
N ASN A 23 -2.67 -26.88 0.89
CA ASN A 23 -3.08 -26.96 -0.53
C ASN A 23 -1.91 -27.02 -1.51
N LYS A 24 -0.73 -26.53 -1.11
CA LYS A 24 0.45 -26.38 -1.98
C LYS A 24 1.65 -27.19 -1.50
N GLY A 25 1.54 -27.88 -0.37
CA GLY A 25 2.57 -28.77 0.13
C GLY A 25 2.42 -30.20 -0.39
N VAL A 26 3.51 -30.96 -0.30
CA VAL A 26 3.52 -32.42 -0.43
C VAL A 26 3.67 -32.98 0.97
N ASP A 27 2.79 -33.87 1.40
CA ASP A 27 2.76 -34.43 2.76
C ASP A 27 2.74 -33.37 3.89
N GLY A 28 2.11 -32.22 3.62
CA GLY A 28 2.01 -31.11 4.58
C GLY A 28 3.24 -30.19 4.64
N GLU A 29 4.25 -30.42 3.80
CA GLU A 29 5.44 -29.59 3.68
C GLU A 29 5.43 -28.80 2.37
N GLN A 30 5.60 -27.47 2.45
CA GLN A 30 5.77 -26.61 1.28
C GLN A 30 7.17 -26.00 1.27
N VAL A 31 7.96 -26.39 0.27
CA VAL A 31 9.31 -25.86 0.03
C VAL A 31 9.29 -24.87 -1.14
N VAL A 32 9.84 -23.67 -0.95
CA VAL A 32 9.96 -22.66 -2.02
C VAL A 32 11.39 -22.14 -2.09
N ILE A 33 11.98 -22.22 -3.28
CA ILE A 33 13.33 -21.73 -3.56
C ILE A 33 13.24 -20.37 -4.26
N ILE A 34 13.84 -19.35 -3.66
CA ILE A 34 13.80 -17.96 -4.17
C ILE A 34 15.21 -17.55 -4.59
N ASN A 35 15.41 -17.39 -5.90
CA ASN A 35 16.65 -16.87 -6.48
C ASN A 35 16.51 -15.38 -6.82
N SER A 36 17.59 -14.60 -6.78
CA SER A 36 17.57 -13.21 -7.27
C SER A 36 17.42 -13.18 -8.79
N GLY A 37 16.54 -12.33 -9.30
CA GLY A 37 16.43 -12.02 -10.73
C GLY A 37 17.45 -11.00 -11.23
N ILE A 38 18.27 -10.43 -10.35
CA ILE A 38 19.25 -9.40 -10.71
C ILE A 38 20.52 -10.08 -11.23
N VAL A 39 20.82 -9.87 -12.52
CA VAL A 39 21.99 -10.47 -13.16
C VAL A 39 23.27 -9.84 -12.62
N LYS A 40 24.21 -10.68 -12.16
CA LYS A 40 25.49 -10.22 -11.58
C LYS A 40 26.34 -9.36 -12.53
N LYS A 41 26.17 -9.52 -13.84
CA LYS A 41 26.89 -8.74 -14.86
C LYS A 41 26.53 -7.25 -14.83
N ASP A 42 25.35 -6.92 -14.32
CA ASP A 42 24.82 -5.56 -14.26
C ASP A 42 25.10 -4.91 -12.89
N TRP A 43 25.85 -5.57 -12.01
CA TRP A 43 26.19 -5.06 -10.68
C TRP A 43 27.31 -4.03 -10.78
N VAL A 44 27.11 -2.89 -10.13
CA VAL A 44 28.19 -1.93 -9.91
C VAL A 44 29.21 -2.56 -8.96
N PRO A 45 30.50 -2.66 -9.33
CA PRO A 45 31.52 -3.27 -8.49
C PRO A 45 31.60 -2.62 -7.10
N ASN A 46 31.90 -3.41 -6.07
CA ASN A 46 32.07 -2.96 -4.69
C ASN A 46 30.85 -2.23 -4.07
N THR A 47 29.64 -2.47 -4.60
CA THR A 47 28.40 -1.94 -4.00
C THR A 47 27.76 -2.93 -3.05
N PRO A 48 27.17 -2.47 -1.93
CA PRO A 48 26.49 -3.34 -0.99
C PRO A 48 25.20 -3.88 -1.62
N THR A 49 24.90 -5.16 -1.37
CA THR A 49 23.61 -5.78 -1.70
C THR A 49 22.85 -6.13 -0.42
N SER A 50 21.52 -6.08 -0.47
CA SER A 50 20.67 -6.40 0.67
C SER A 50 19.49 -7.25 0.21
N THR A 51 19.26 -8.36 0.91
CA THR A 51 18.05 -9.19 0.74
C THR A 51 17.27 -9.13 2.04
N GLN A 52 16.00 -8.74 1.96
CA GLN A 52 15.10 -8.69 3.11
C GLN A 52 14.03 -9.77 2.94
N ILE A 53 13.91 -10.63 3.93
CA ILE A 53 12.90 -11.70 3.98
C ILE A 53 11.96 -11.35 5.12
N SER A 54 10.66 -11.25 4.80
CA SER A 54 9.60 -11.08 5.78
C SER A 54 8.60 -12.22 5.62
N VAL A 55 8.18 -12.80 6.73
CA VAL A 55 7.17 -13.86 6.76
C VAL A 55 6.07 -13.40 7.68
N THR A 56 4.82 -13.43 7.21
CA THR A 56 3.68 -12.96 7.99
C THR A 56 2.57 -13.99 7.92
N GLY A 57 2.09 -14.42 9.09
CA GLY A 57 0.89 -15.25 9.19
C GLY A 57 -0.36 -14.43 8.89
N ARG A 58 -1.41 -15.06 8.33
CA ARG A 58 -2.67 -14.38 7.98
C ARG A 58 -3.27 -13.61 9.16
N GLU A 59 -3.20 -14.16 10.37
CA GLU A 59 -3.73 -13.52 11.58
C GLU A 59 -3.01 -12.19 11.91
N GLN A 60 -1.68 -12.15 11.73
CA GLN A 60 -0.90 -10.93 11.94
C GLN A 60 -1.18 -9.88 10.85
N VAL A 61 -1.45 -10.32 9.61
CA VAL A 61 -1.86 -9.42 8.53
C VAL A 61 -3.24 -8.83 8.80
N SER A 62 -4.20 -9.60 9.34
CA SER A 62 -5.55 -9.10 9.62
C SER A 62 -5.53 -7.88 10.52
N ALA A 63 -4.83 -7.98 11.67
CA ALA A 63 -4.73 -6.85 12.61
C ALA A 63 -4.00 -5.65 11.99
N LEU A 64 -2.96 -5.86 11.19
CA LEU A 64 -2.27 -4.76 10.50
C LEU A 64 -3.15 -4.09 9.45
N VAL A 65 -3.90 -4.88 8.67
CA VAL A 65 -4.84 -4.38 7.66
C VAL A 65 -6.00 -3.65 8.32
N GLU A 66 -6.57 -4.19 9.39
CA GLU A 66 -7.64 -3.55 10.17
C GLU A 66 -7.19 -2.20 10.74
N ASN A 67 -5.96 -2.09 11.23
CA ASN A 67 -5.42 -0.82 11.70
C ASN A 67 -5.13 0.16 10.54
N ALA A 68 -4.54 -0.33 9.45
CA ALA A 68 -4.21 0.49 8.28
C ALA A 68 -5.45 0.99 7.54
N VAL A 69 -6.52 0.20 7.52
CA VAL A 69 -7.79 0.44 6.82
C VAL A 69 -8.92 0.65 7.84
N SER A 70 -8.60 1.23 9.00
CA SER A 70 -9.61 1.59 9.99
C SER A 70 -10.45 2.78 9.51
N GLY A 71 -11.64 2.97 10.10
CA GLY A 71 -12.45 4.15 9.85
C GLY A 71 -11.68 5.47 10.11
N ASN A 72 -10.86 5.52 11.16
CA ASN A 72 -9.99 6.67 11.43
C ASN A 72 -8.97 6.91 10.31
N SER A 73 -8.30 5.84 9.85
CA SER A 73 -7.32 5.92 8.76
C SER A 73 -7.97 6.38 7.46
N MET A 74 -9.14 5.82 7.12
CA MET A 74 -9.92 6.22 5.93
C MET A 74 -10.46 7.64 6.04
N GLY A 75 -10.80 8.10 7.25
CA GLY A 75 -11.25 9.47 7.50
C GLY A 75 -10.24 10.53 7.08
N THR A 76 -8.94 10.22 7.19
CA THR A 76 -7.86 11.14 6.76
C THR A 76 -7.84 11.41 5.26
N LEU A 77 -8.52 10.59 4.45
CA LEU A 77 -8.62 10.77 3.00
C LEU A 77 -9.76 11.73 2.62
N ILE A 78 -10.65 12.08 3.54
CA ILE A 78 -11.67 13.13 3.35
C ILE A 78 -10.96 14.48 3.44
N LYS A 79 -10.42 14.91 2.30
CA LYS A 79 -9.76 16.21 2.16
C LYS A 79 -10.12 16.85 0.83
N GLN A 80 -10.04 18.16 0.80
CA GLN A 80 -10.29 18.94 -0.39
C GLN A 80 -9.22 18.63 -1.46
N PRO A 81 -9.61 18.34 -2.71
CA PRO A 81 -8.66 18.24 -3.82
C PRO A 81 -8.05 19.61 -4.16
N TYR A 82 -6.89 19.61 -4.79
CA TYR A 82 -6.15 20.82 -5.14
C TYR A 82 -5.26 20.60 -6.37
N GLY A 83 -4.72 21.69 -6.92
CA GLY A 83 -3.76 21.66 -8.05
C GLY A 83 -4.40 21.93 -9.40
N CYS A 84 -3.64 21.70 -10.48
CA CYS A 84 -4.15 21.80 -11.85
C CYS A 84 -5.12 20.66 -12.17
N GLY A 85 -5.85 20.71 -13.29
CA GLY A 85 -6.91 19.74 -13.63
C GLY A 85 -6.55 18.26 -13.36
N GLU A 86 -5.39 17.79 -13.83
CA GLU A 86 -4.95 16.39 -13.59
C GLU A 86 -4.64 16.11 -12.11
N GLN A 87 -3.98 17.03 -11.42
CA GLN A 87 -3.70 16.90 -9.99
C GLN A 87 -4.98 16.97 -9.15
N ASN A 88 -5.94 17.80 -9.56
CA ASN A 88 -7.23 17.92 -8.92
C ASN A 88 -8.01 16.60 -9.02
N ILE A 89 -8.08 16.02 -10.22
CA ILE A 89 -8.69 14.69 -10.43
C ILE A 89 -7.97 13.64 -9.60
N TYR A 90 -6.62 13.64 -9.62
CA TYR A 90 -5.82 12.73 -8.80
C TYR A 90 -6.15 12.86 -7.30
N HIS A 91 -6.25 14.08 -6.79
CA HIS A 91 -6.55 14.32 -5.38
C HIS A 91 -8.02 14.07 -5.01
N MET A 92 -8.96 14.20 -5.95
CA MET A 92 -10.38 13.88 -5.76
C MET A 92 -10.62 12.37 -5.57
N THR A 93 -9.70 11.52 -6.04
CA THR A 93 -9.80 10.07 -5.80
C THR A 93 -9.80 9.71 -4.32
N LEU A 94 -9.17 10.52 -3.46
CA LEU A 94 -9.02 10.24 -2.03
C LEU A 94 -10.34 10.32 -1.26
N PRO A 95 -11.11 11.44 -1.30
CA PRO A 95 -12.43 11.49 -0.67
C PRO A 95 -13.42 10.50 -1.30
N LEU A 96 -13.29 10.19 -2.60
CA LEU A 96 -14.12 9.18 -3.27
C LEU A 96 -13.89 7.77 -2.71
N ILE A 97 -12.62 7.36 -2.52
CA ILE A 97 -12.27 6.06 -1.93
C ILE A 97 -12.78 5.97 -0.50
N ALA A 98 -12.57 7.01 0.32
CA ALA A 98 -13.07 7.06 1.69
C ALA A 98 -14.60 6.94 1.76
N ALA A 99 -15.33 7.77 1.00
CA ALA A 99 -16.79 7.72 0.98
C ALA A 99 -17.31 6.33 0.54
N THR A 100 -16.69 5.74 -0.48
CA THR A 100 -17.04 4.38 -0.94
C THR A 100 -16.79 3.33 0.13
N TYR A 101 -15.68 3.44 0.86
CA TYR A 101 -15.38 2.53 1.97
C TYR A 101 -16.42 2.65 3.09
N PHE A 102 -16.72 3.87 3.54
CA PHE A 102 -17.69 4.10 4.61
C PHE A 102 -19.12 3.70 4.23
N ASP A 103 -19.55 3.96 3.00
CA ASP A 103 -20.87 3.54 2.51
C ASP A 103 -20.98 2.01 2.43
N LYS A 104 -19.93 1.31 1.98
CA LYS A 104 -19.94 -0.17 1.89
C LYS A 104 -19.84 -0.86 3.24
N THR A 105 -19.22 -0.22 4.22
CA THR A 105 -18.96 -0.82 5.54
C THR A 105 -19.89 -0.29 6.64
N ASN A 106 -20.72 0.71 6.34
CA ASN A 106 -21.57 1.43 7.30
C ASN A 106 -20.78 2.05 8.48
N GLN A 107 -19.54 2.51 8.24
CA GLN A 107 -18.64 2.99 9.29
C GLN A 107 -18.61 4.52 9.47
N TRP A 108 -19.59 5.27 8.95
CA TRP A 108 -19.62 6.74 9.08
C TRP A 108 -19.59 7.25 10.52
N GLU A 109 -20.13 6.49 11.47
CA GLU A 109 -20.10 6.83 12.90
C GLU A 109 -18.66 7.01 13.43
N THR A 110 -17.69 6.29 12.88
CA THR A 110 -16.28 6.32 13.32
C THR A 110 -15.61 7.68 13.12
N VAL A 111 -16.10 8.47 12.16
CA VAL A 111 -15.53 9.77 11.79
C VAL A 111 -16.52 10.93 11.99
N GLY A 112 -17.76 10.63 12.41
CA GLY A 112 -18.87 11.57 12.47
C GLY A 112 -19.70 11.57 11.19
N PHE A 113 -21.03 11.48 11.32
CA PHE A 113 -21.94 11.42 10.16
C PHE A 113 -21.89 12.69 9.28
N GLU A 114 -21.53 13.83 9.86
CA GLU A 114 -21.32 15.09 9.15
C GLU A 114 -20.21 15.00 8.10
N LYS A 115 -19.20 14.13 8.31
CA LYS A 115 -18.12 13.89 7.34
C LYS A 115 -18.62 13.34 6.02
N ARG A 116 -19.80 12.73 5.98
CA ARG A 116 -20.41 12.28 4.72
C ARG A 116 -20.75 13.45 3.81
N ALA A 117 -21.30 14.53 4.37
CA ALA A 117 -21.61 15.72 3.61
C ALA A 117 -20.33 16.41 3.11
N GLU A 118 -19.30 16.48 3.95
CA GLU A 118 -17.99 17.03 3.59
C GLU A 118 -17.32 16.23 2.46
N ALA A 119 -17.32 14.90 2.55
CA ALA A 119 -16.76 14.03 1.50
C ALA A 119 -17.49 14.24 0.17
N LEU A 120 -18.82 14.30 0.20
CA LEU A 120 -19.63 14.57 -1.00
C LEU A 120 -19.38 15.96 -1.57
N GLN A 121 -19.14 16.96 -0.73
CA GLN A 121 -18.74 18.30 -1.18
C GLN A 121 -17.41 18.24 -1.94
N HIS A 122 -16.38 17.63 -1.34
CA HIS A 122 -15.06 17.51 -1.96
C HIS A 122 -15.09 16.73 -3.28
N ILE A 123 -15.94 15.70 -3.40
CA ILE A 123 -16.14 14.94 -4.65
C ILE A 123 -16.86 15.78 -5.71
N LYS A 124 -17.80 16.65 -5.31
CA LYS A 124 -18.57 17.48 -6.24
C LYS A 124 -17.82 18.74 -6.70
N THR A 125 -16.72 19.12 -6.07
CA THR A 125 -16.02 20.39 -6.33
C THR A 125 -15.18 20.36 -7.63
N GLU A 126 -15.70 19.76 -8.70
CA GLU A 126 -15.13 19.89 -10.06
C GLU A 126 -15.62 21.15 -10.81
N GLU A 127 -16.34 22.06 -10.15
CA GLU A 127 -16.74 23.33 -10.75
C GLU A 127 -15.78 24.47 -10.36
N VAL A 128 -14.68 24.58 -11.10
CA VAL A 128 -13.98 25.86 -11.34
C VAL A 128 -13.68 25.99 -12.82
#